data_AF-A0A920M1T3-F1
#
_entry.id   AF-A0A920M1T3-F1
#
_cell.length_a   1.000
_cell.length_b   1.000
_cell.length_c   1.000
_cell.angle_alpha   90.00
_cell.angle_beta   90.00
_cell.angle_gamma   90.00
#
_symmetry.space_group_name_H-M   'P 1'
#
loop_
_entity.id
_entity.type
_entity.pdbx_description
1 polymer ?
#
loop_
_entity_poly.entity_id
_entity_poly.type
_entity_poly.pdbx_seq_one_letter_code
_entity_poly.pdbx_strand_id
1 'polypeptide(L)'
;MFKNVGIYVRQKSNHGVDLSAMDSMISFLANQNINLKIDKSSDYQNDLIESINHEDLIKIVDLIIVFGGDGTLLNASRKYLDSEIPILGINMGNLGFLTDIKVENFEKSLSSIMNGNYVIEERNLVSAEFNNNHIYGLNEVVIHSGSYAQLMRYRLTVNEKIVYEQRSDGLIIATPTGSTAYALSAGGPIIHPSLDVWTILPMLPQSLSSRPFIISSDEKVEVKLFEGPEEKAKICVDGQNDIDLPFNTEIMISKMNKTLKLVHPKDNDFFEACREKLGWSLDISKK
;
A
#
# COMPACT_ATOMS: atom_id res chain seq x y z
N MET A 1 -4.52 -24.23 -5.53
CA MET A 1 -5.92 -23.82 -5.69
C MET A 1 -6.44 -23.43 -4.32
N PHE A 2 -7.07 -22.26 -4.22
CA PHE A 2 -7.62 -21.75 -2.98
C PHE A 2 -8.93 -22.48 -2.65
N LYS A 3 -9.13 -22.87 -1.39
CA LYS A 3 -10.33 -23.58 -0.92
C LYS A 3 -10.97 -22.92 0.29
N ASN A 4 -10.18 -22.21 1.10
CA ASN A 4 -10.65 -21.52 2.29
C ASN A 4 -10.35 -20.04 2.12
N VAL A 5 -11.36 -19.27 1.72
CA VAL A 5 -11.17 -17.87 1.37
C VAL A 5 -11.71 -16.98 2.48
N GLY A 6 -10.84 -16.14 3.03
CA GLY A 6 -11.22 -15.08 3.95
C GLY A 6 -11.75 -13.86 3.19
N ILE A 7 -12.86 -13.30 3.63
CA ILE A 7 -13.44 -12.08 3.09
C ILE A 7 -13.04 -10.91 3.99
N TYR A 8 -12.57 -9.82 3.39
CA TYR A 8 -12.26 -8.59 4.09
C TYR A 8 -12.99 -7.40 3.46
N VAL A 9 -13.75 -6.69 4.28
CA VAL A 9 -14.49 -5.47 3.92
C VAL A 9 -14.25 -4.44 5.03
N ARG A 10 -14.09 -3.16 4.66
CA ARG A 10 -13.87 -2.10 5.65
C ARG A 10 -15.19 -1.65 6.28
N GLN A 11 -15.24 -1.63 7.61
CA GLN A 11 -16.42 -1.29 8.45
C GLN A 11 -17.09 0.08 8.16
N LYS A 12 -16.37 1.07 7.62
CA LYS A 12 -16.90 2.45 7.43
C LYS A 12 -17.31 2.82 6.00
N SER A 13 -17.29 1.88 5.04
CA SER A 13 -17.62 2.17 3.64
C SER A 13 -19.04 1.77 3.21
N ASN A 14 -20.05 1.99 4.06
CA ASN A 14 -21.45 2.00 3.61
C ASN A 14 -21.77 3.19 2.68
N HIS A 15 -20.79 4.06 2.41
CA HIS A 15 -20.85 5.06 1.35
C HIS A 15 -19.90 4.65 0.23
N GLY A 16 -20.43 3.89 -0.73
CA GLY A 16 -19.76 3.62 -2.02
C GLY A 16 -19.51 2.16 -2.38
N VAL A 17 -19.72 1.20 -1.47
CA VAL A 17 -19.64 -0.23 -1.83
C VAL A 17 -21.01 -0.70 -2.31
N ASP A 18 -21.10 -1.15 -3.56
CA ASP A 18 -22.29 -1.83 -4.07
C ASP A 18 -22.41 -3.23 -3.43
N LEU A 19 -23.19 -3.30 -2.35
CA LEU A 19 -23.44 -4.53 -1.61
C LEU A 19 -24.07 -5.61 -2.51
N SER A 20 -24.88 -5.22 -3.49
CA SER A 20 -25.54 -6.18 -4.39
C SER A 20 -24.52 -6.85 -5.33
N ALA A 21 -23.55 -6.08 -5.84
CA ALA A 21 -22.45 -6.62 -6.60
C ALA A 21 -21.59 -7.56 -5.74
N MET A 22 -21.30 -7.17 -4.50
CA MET A 22 -20.53 -8.00 -3.57
C MET A 22 -21.24 -9.33 -3.26
N ASP A 23 -22.54 -9.28 -2.94
CA ASP A 23 -23.35 -10.48 -2.67
C ASP A 23 -23.40 -11.43 -3.88
N SER A 24 -23.42 -10.87 -5.10
CA SER A 24 -23.32 -11.66 -6.34
C SER A 24 -21.98 -12.39 -6.44
N MET A 25 -20.87 -11.71 -6.14
CA MET A 25 -19.53 -12.33 -6.14
C MET A 25 -19.38 -13.39 -5.05
N ILE A 26 -19.93 -13.15 -3.85
CA ILE A 26 -19.96 -14.13 -2.76
C ILE A 26 -20.75 -15.37 -3.17
N SER A 27 -21.93 -15.19 -3.76
CA SER A 27 -22.76 -16.29 -4.25
C SER A 27 -22.04 -17.09 -5.34
N PHE A 28 -21.34 -16.40 -6.24
CA PHE A 28 -20.54 -17.02 -7.29
C PHE A 28 -19.42 -17.90 -6.72
N LEU A 29 -18.66 -17.39 -5.74
CA LEU A 29 -17.58 -18.14 -5.09
C LEU A 29 -18.12 -19.36 -4.32
N ALA A 30 -19.23 -19.21 -3.60
CA ALA A 30 -19.87 -20.31 -2.88
C ALA A 30 -20.29 -21.45 -3.83
N ASN A 31 -20.82 -21.12 -5.01
CA ASN A 31 -21.19 -22.10 -6.04
C ASN A 31 -20.01 -22.89 -6.61
N GLN A 32 -18.77 -22.45 -6.38
CA GLN A 32 -17.55 -23.16 -6.78
C GLN A 32 -17.00 -24.11 -5.69
N ASN A 33 -17.79 -24.42 -4.65
CA ASN A 33 -17.36 -25.21 -3.48
C ASN A 33 -16.19 -24.58 -2.71
N ILE A 34 -16.13 -23.24 -2.67
CA ILE A 34 -15.17 -22.49 -1.87
C ILE A 34 -15.75 -22.24 -0.48
N ASN A 35 -14.98 -22.52 0.57
CA ASN A 35 -15.39 -22.23 1.93
C ASN A 35 -15.10 -20.77 2.27
N LEU A 36 -16.14 -19.95 2.33
CA LEU A 36 -16.03 -18.52 2.62
C LEU A 36 -16.07 -18.26 4.12
N LYS A 37 -15.14 -17.44 4.60
CA LYS A 37 -14.99 -17.12 6.02
C LYS A 37 -14.81 -15.62 6.21
N ILE A 38 -15.30 -15.08 7.31
CA ILE A 38 -15.12 -13.67 7.66
C ILE A 38 -14.80 -13.51 9.13
N ASP A 39 -14.01 -12.49 9.44
CA ASP A 39 -13.70 -12.14 10.82
C ASP A 39 -14.98 -11.65 11.52
N LYS A 40 -15.26 -12.16 12.72
CA LYS A 40 -16.37 -11.71 13.58
C LYS A 40 -16.35 -10.22 13.89
N SER A 41 -15.20 -9.56 13.76
CA SER A 41 -15.13 -8.10 13.89
C SER A 41 -15.79 -7.36 12.71
N SER A 42 -16.10 -8.03 11.61
CA SER A 42 -16.72 -7.41 10.43
C SER A 42 -18.21 -7.16 10.66
N ASP A 43 -18.70 -6.01 10.20
CA ASP A 43 -20.14 -5.67 10.24
C ASP A 43 -20.92 -6.26 9.05
N TYR A 44 -20.22 -6.76 8.02
CA TYR A 44 -20.86 -7.38 6.86
C TYR A 44 -21.35 -8.79 7.19
N GLN A 45 -22.59 -9.08 6.82
CA GLN A 45 -23.26 -10.36 7.05
C GLN A 45 -23.78 -10.94 5.74
N ASN A 46 -23.57 -12.24 5.55
CA ASN A 46 -24.10 -13.00 4.43
C ASN A 46 -24.19 -14.48 4.85
N ASP A 47 -25.33 -15.13 4.60
CA ASP A 47 -25.60 -16.51 5.05
C ASP A 47 -24.66 -17.56 4.44
N LEU A 48 -23.98 -17.23 3.34
CA LEU A 48 -23.01 -18.10 2.67
C LEU A 48 -21.60 -18.02 3.28
N ILE A 49 -21.38 -17.13 4.25
CA ILE A 49 -20.07 -16.88 4.84
C ILE A 49 -20.07 -17.26 6.32
N GLU A 50 -19.11 -18.10 6.71
CA GLU A 50 -18.93 -18.49 8.11
C GLU A 50 -18.18 -17.39 8.88
N SER A 51 -18.79 -16.86 9.95
CA SER A 51 -18.15 -15.86 10.82
C SER A 51 -17.34 -16.52 11.94
N ILE A 52 -16.03 -16.26 11.98
CA ILE A 52 -15.07 -16.90 12.90
C ILE A 52 -14.15 -15.88 13.57
N ASN A 53 -13.46 -16.28 14.64
CA ASN A 53 -12.50 -15.41 15.30
C ASN A 53 -11.28 -15.16 14.40
N HIS A 54 -10.65 -14.00 14.53
CA HIS A 54 -9.46 -13.63 13.76
C HIS A 54 -8.35 -14.68 13.81
N GLU A 55 -8.03 -15.20 15.01
CA GLU A 55 -6.96 -16.18 15.21
C GLU A 55 -7.22 -17.52 14.52
N ASP A 56 -8.50 -17.91 14.39
CA ASP A 56 -8.89 -19.12 13.68
C ASP A 56 -8.85 -18.88 12.17
N LEU A 57 -9.27 -17.69 11.73
CA LEU A 57 -9.28 -17.29 10.32
C LEU A 57 -7.88 -17.37 9.72
N ILE A 58 -6.89 -16.73 10.34
CA ILE A 58 -5.52 -16.70 9.81
C ILE A 58 -4.83 -18.07 9.78
N LYS A 59 -5.35 -19.07 10.51
CA LYS A 59 -4.79 -20.43 10.52
C LYS A 59 -5.33 -21.33 9.40
N ILE A 60 -6.51 -21.02 8.87
CA ILE A 60 -7.24 -21.94 7.99
C ILE A 60 -7.49 -21.41 6.59
N VAL A 61 -7.46 -20.08 6.40
CA VAL A 61 -7.66 -19.49 5.07
C VAL A 61 -6.36 -19.51 4.26
N ASP A 62 -6.49 -19.77 2.96
CA ASP A 62 -5.39 -19.82 2.00
C ASP A 62 -5.35 -18.62 1.04
N LEU A 63 -6.36 -17.74 1.12
CA LEU A 63 -6.47 -16.48 0.39
C LEU A 63 -7.32 -15.49 1.19
N ILE A 64 -6.96 -14.20 1.18
CA ILE A 64 -7.86 -13.12 1.57
C ILE A 64 -8.35 -12.39 0.32
N ILE A 65 -9.66 -12.29 0.13
CA ILE A 65 -10.28 -11.41 -0.86
C ILE A 65 -10.70 -10.12 -0.18
N VAL A 66 -10.16 -9.01 -0.67
CA VAL A 66 -10.45 -7.66 -0.20
C VAL A 66 -11.43 -6.99 -1.16
N PHE A 67 -12.62 -6.66 -0.67
CA PHE A 67 -13.58 -5.85 -1.42
C PHE A 67 -13.43 -4.37 -1.04
N GLY A 68 -12.97 -3.55 -1.99
CA GLY A 68 -12.78 -2.11 -1.79
C GLY A 68 -11.72 -1.53 -2.70
N GLY A 69 -11.28 -0.30 -2.42
CA GLY A 69 -10.16 0.34 -3.14
C GLY A 69 -8.81 0.08 -2.48
N ASP A 70 -7.77 0.73 -2.99
CA ASP A 70 -6.39 0.61 -2.51
C ASP A 70 -6.24 0.91 -1.00
N GLY A 71 -6.99 1.87 -0.47
CA GLY A 71 -7.00 2.16 0.97
C GLY A 71 -7.54 1.00 1.82
N THR A 72 -8.52 0.24 1.32
CA THR A 72 -9.01 -0.97 2.01
C THR A 72 -7.96 -2.08 1.96
N LEU A 73 -7.29 -2.24 0.81
CA LEU A 73 -6.21 -3.20 0.64
C LEU A 73 -5.01 -2.89 1.53
N LEU A 74 -4.63 -1.61 1.69
CA LEU A 74 -3.58 -1.20 2.64
C LEU A 74 -3.92 -1.55 4.11
N ASN A 75 -5.20 -1.50 4.48
CA ASN A 75 -5.61 -1.93 5.82
C ASN A 75 -5.55 -3.46 5.95
N ALA A 76 -5.96 -4.19 4.92
CA ALA A 76 -5.87 -5.64 4.88
C ALA A 76 -4.42 -6.12 4.90
N SER A 77 -3.52 -5.49 4.14
CA SER A 77 -2.11 -5.88 4.08
C SER A 77 -1.47 -5.83 5.45
N ARG A 78 -1.72 -4.77 6.23
CA ARG A 78 -1.24 -4.66 7.63
C ARG A 78 -1.82 -5.74 8.53
N LYS A 79 -3.11 -6.04 8.38
CA LYS A 79 -3.81 -7.05 9.20
C LYS A 79 -3.30 -8.46 8.94
N TYR A 80 -2.88 -8.77 7.72
CA TYR A 80 -2.54 -10.13 7.27
C TYR A 80 -1.08 -10.33 6.87
N LEU A 81 -0.21 -9.31 7.00
CA LEU A 81 1.21 -9.40 6.64
C LEU A 81 1.90 -10.53 7.41
N ASP A 82 1.64 -10.63 8.71
CA ASP A 82 2.30 -11.60 9.58
C ASP A 82 1.85 -13.05 9.35
N SER A 83 0.67 -13.26 8.79
CA SER A 83 0.16 -14.59 8.44
C SER A 83 0.63 -15.04 7.05
N GLU A 84 1.29 -14.17 6.28
CA GLU A 84 1.78 -14.43 4.91
C GLU A 84 0.73 -14.99 3.93
N ILE A 85 -0.55 -14.72 4.22
CA ILE A 85 -1.68 -15.16 3.39
C ILE A 85 -1.73 -14.25 2.15
N PRO A 86 -1.76 -14.80 0.92
CA PRO A 86 -1.94 -14.01 -0.28
C PRO A 86 -3.24 -13.18 -0.26
N ILE A 87 -3.19 -11.99 -0.83
CA ILE A 87 -4.33 -11.06 -0.90
C ILE A 87 -4.74 -10.81 -2.35
N LEU A 88 -6.03 -10.92 -2.64
CA LEU A 88 -6.63 -10.52 -3.91
C LEU A 88 -7.49 -9.26 -3.69
N GLY A 89 -7.22 -8.20 -4.44
CA GLY A 89 -8.01 -6.97 -4.40
C GLY A 89 -9.12 -6.94 -5.46
N ILE A 90 -10.37 -6.79 -5.04
CA ILE A 90 -11.52 -6.56 -5.93
C ILE A 90 -11.97 -5.12 -5.76
N ASN A 91 -11.90 -4.36 -6.85
CA ASN A 91 -12.30 -2.97 -6.85
C ASN A 91 -13.82 -2.83 -6.90
N MET A 92 -14.39 -2.13 -5.92
CA MET A 92 -15.83 -1.85 -5.83
C MET A 92 -16.20 -0.43 -6.31
N GLY A 93 -15.37 0.16 -7.17
CA GLY A 93 -15.51 1.51 -7.72
C GLY A 93 -14.52 1.74 -8.88
N ASN A 94 -13.78 2.85 -8.85
CA ASN A 94 -12.79 3.15 -9.89
C ASN A 94 -11.50 2.31 -9.70
N LEU A 95 -11.06 1.57 -10.73
CA LEU A 95 -9.87 0.68 -10.74
C LEU A 95 -8.64 1.32 -10.06
N GLY A 96 -8.03 0.68 -9.07
CA GLY A 96 -6.87 1.18 -8.31
C GLY A 96 -5.55 0.62 -8.86
N PHE A 97 -4.42 0.99 -8.25
CA PHE A 97 -3.12 0.39 -8.61
C PHE A 97 -2.88 -0.96 -7.91
N LEU A 98 -3.66 -1.29 -6.88
CA LEU A 98 -3.53 -2.52 -6.09
C LEU A 98 -4.70 -3.48 -6.26
N THR A 99 -5.76 -3.06 -6.96
CA THR A 99 -7.01 -3.81 -7.09
C THR A 99 -7.24 -4.13 -8.57
N ASP A 100 -7.16 -5.40 -8.93
CA ASP A 100 -7.06 -5.81 -10.35
C ASP A 100 -8.39 -6.25 -10.96
N ILE A 101 -9.39 -6.62 -10.14
CA ILE A 101 -10.66 -7.13 -10.65
C ILE A 101 -11.71 -6.02 -10.64
N LYS A 102 -12.22 -5.72 -11.83
CA LYS A 102 -13.40 -4.87 -12.05
C LYS A 102 -14.69 -5.66 -11.82
N VAL A 103 -15.72 -4.95 -11.36
CA VAL A 103 -17.05 -5.54 -11.13
C VAL A 103 -17.66 -6.09 -12.42
N GLU A 104 -17.45 -5.49 -13.60
CA GLU A 104 -18.15 -5.98 -14.81
C GLU A 104 -17.67 -7.35 -15.31
N ASN A 105 -16.48 -7.81 -14.91
CA ASN A 105 -15.84 -9.03 -15.43
C ASN A 105 -15.42 -10.02 -14.33
N PHE A 106 -15.99 -9.90 -13.13
CA PHE A 106 -15.53 -10.66 -11.97
C PHE A 106 -15.63 -12.18 -12.17
N GLU A 107 -16.68 -12.70 -12.82
CA GLU A 107 -16.91 -14.15 -12.92
C GLU A 107 -15.78 -14.88 -13.64
N LYS A 108 -15.32 -14.31 -14.76
CA LYS A 108 -14.21 -14.85 -15.56
C LYS A 108 -12.91 -14.80 -14.77
N SER A 109 -12.60 -13.65 -14.17
CA SER A 109 -11.36 -13.44 -13.42
C SER A 109 -11.30 -14.32 -12.17
N LEU A 110 -12.38 -14.35 -11.38
CA LEU A 110 -12.46 -15.20 -10.19
C LEU A 110 -12.40 -16.68 -10.55
N SER A 111 -13.12 -17.14 -11.58
CA SER A 111 -12.99 -18.53 -12.04
C SER A 111 -11.58 -18.88 -12.44
N SER A 112 -10.91 -18.01 -13.18
CA SER A 112 -9.52 -18.20 -13.59
C SER A 112 -8.61 -18.37 -12.37
N ILE A 113 -8.74 -17.47 -11.40
CA ILE A 113 -7.93 -17.49 -10.16
C ILE A 113 -8.23 -18.74 -9.33
N MET A 114 -9.49 -19.09 -9.10
CA MET A 114 -9.86 -20.27 -8.31
C MET A 114 -9.36 -21.57 -8.95
N ASN A 115 -9.31 -21.62 -10.28
CA ASN A 115 -8.72 -22.74 -11.05
C ASN A 115 -7.18 -22.74 -11.11
N GLY A 116 -6.51 -21.82 -10.43
CA GLY A 116 -5.04 -21.76 -10.38
C GLY A 116 -4.38 -20.97 -11.51
N ASN A 117 -5.15 -20.24 -12.31
CA ASN A 117 -4.65 -19.41 -13.40
C ASN A 117 -4.46 -17.95 -12.92
N TYR A 118 -3.46 -17.77 -12.07
CA TYR A 118 -3.06 -16.49 -11.48
C TYR A 118 -1.54 -16.38 -11.38
N VAL A 119 -1.05 -15.19 -11.00
CA VAL A 119 0.33 -14.93 -10.58
C VAL A 119 0.31 -14.40 -9.15
N ILE A 120 1.30 -14.80 -8.35
CA ILE A 120 1.57 -14.16 -7.06
C ILE A 120 2.73 -13.19 -7.27
N GLU A 121 2.48 -11.91 -7.02
CA GLU A 121 3.50 -10.88 -7.01
C GLU A 121 3.84 -10.54 -5.56
N GLU A 122 5.15 -10.46 -5.26
CA GLU A 122 5.63 -10.07 -3.94
C GLU A 122 5.95 -8.57 -3.93
N ARG A 123 5.36 -7.83 -2.99
CA ARG A 123 5.60 -6.41 -2.81
C ARG A 123 6.45 -6.17 -1.58
N ASN A 124 7.59 -5.52 -1.79
CA ASN A 124 8.47 -5.09 -0.72
C ASN A 124 7.81 -3.98 0.12
N LEU A 125 8.05 -4.02 1.43
CA LEU A 125 7.63 -2.99 2.36
C LEU A 125 8.83 -2.18 2.84
N VAL A 126 8.60 -0.90 3.07
CA VAL A 126 9.56 -0.01 3.73
C VAL A 126 9.32 -0.04 5.22
N SER A 127 10.39 -0.05 6.02
CA SER A 127 10.34 0.11 7.46
C SER A 127 11.14 1.32 7.92
N ALA A 128 10.76 1.85 9.09
CA ALA A 128 11.47 2.87 9.83
C ALA A 128 11.68 2.42 11.27
N GLU A 129 12.92 2.47 11.74
CA GLU A 129 13.33 2.20 13.12
C GLU A 129 13.84 3.49 13.77
N PHE A 130 13.31 3.83 14.94
CA PHE A 130 13.69 5.02 15.72
C PHE A 130 13.21 4.87 17.18
N ASN A 131 13.99 5.32 18.17
CA ASN A 131 13.56 5.33 19.59
C ASN A 131 12.93 4.01 20.07
N ASN A 132 13.48 2.85 19.67
CA ASN A 132 12.93 1.50 19.92
C ASN A 132 11.56 1.20 19.30
N ASN A 133 11.04 2.08 18.46
CA ASN A 133 9.87 1.82 17.61
C ASN A 133 10.34 1.25 16.27
N HIS A 134 9.52 0.36 15.73
CA HIS A 134 9.66 -0.18 14.38
C HIS A 134 8.29 -0.13 13.71
N ILE A 135 8.18 0.67 12.66
CA ILE A 135 6.95 0.84 11.89
C ILE A 135 7.24 0.54 10.42
N TYR A 136 6.23 0.11 9.67
CA TYR A 136 6.39 -0.31 8.28
C TYR A 136 5.14 -0.02 7.45
N GLY A 137 5.33 0.06 6.13
CA GLY A 137 4.30 0.40 5.18
C GLY A 137 4.57 -0.16 3.79
N LEU A 138 3.49 -0.28 3.02
CA LEU A 138 3.56 -0.74 1.65
C LEU A 138 3.97 0.37 0.69
N ASN A 139 3.55 1.60 0.96
CA ASN A 139 3.73 2.73 0.05
C ASN A 139 4.92 3.58 0.43
N GLU A 140 4.88 4.24 1.59
CA GLU A 140 5.91 5.21 1.94
C GLU A 140 6.08 5.46 3.45
N VAL A 141 7.27 5.90 3.80
CA VAL A 141 7.56 6.61 5.06
C VAL A 141 7.62 8.11 4.75
N VAL A 142 6.83 8.90 5.46
CA VAL A 142 6.82 10.36 5.39
C VAL A 142 7.34 10.90 6.71
N ILE A 143 8.39 11.72 6.65
CA ILE A 143 8.89 12.49 7.80
C ILE A 143 8.61 13.96 7.50
N HIS A 144 7.90 14.67 8.37
CA HIS A 144 7.51 16.06 8.12
C HIS A 144 7.62 16.93 9.37
N SER A 145 7.64 18.24 9.17
CA SER A 145 7.87 19.24 10.23
C SER A 145 6.76 19.36 11.27
N GLY A 146 5.63 18.66 11.07
CA GLY A 146 4.46 18.71 11.95
C GLY A 146 3.55 19.93 11.78
N SER A 147 3.97 20.93 10.99
CA SER A 147 3.25 22.18 10.75
C SER A 147 3.17 22.50 9.25
N TYR A 148 2.20 23.30 8.83
CA TYR A 148 1.99 23.62 7.41
C TYR A 148 2.95 24.71 6.95
N ALA A 149 3.63 24.48 5.81
CA ALA A 149 4.52 25.46 5.17
C ALA A 149 5.66 25.97 6.08
N GLN A 150 6.19 25.09 6.92
CA GLN A 150 7.31 25.39 7.80
C GLN A 150 8.39 24.32 7.70
N LEU A 151 9.64 24.77 7.62
CA LEU A 151 10.77 23.92 7.25
C LEU A 151 11.42 23.28 8.48
N MET A 152 11.68 21.98 8.41
CA MET A 152 12.58 21.28 9.33
C MET A 152 13.95 21.06 8.69
N ARG A 153 15.02 21.04 9.50
CA ARG A 153 16.39 20.73 9.09
C ARG A 153 16.74 19.29 9.44
N TYR A 154 17.24 18.55 8.45
CA TYR A 154 17.69 17.17 8.62
C TYR A 154 18.86 16.85 7.69
N ARG A 155 19.57 15.77 8.00
CA ARG A 155 20.59 15.16 7.15
C ARG A 155 20.12 13.80 6.68
N LEU A 156 20.36 13.54 5.40
CA LEU A 156 20.16 12.25 4.76
C LEU A 156 21.51 11.59 4.51
N THR A 157 21.63 10.35 4.92
CA THR A 157 22.83 9.52 4.74
C THR A 157 22.42 8.20 4.09
N VAL A 158 23.24 7.69 3.17
CA VAL A 158 23.07 6.35 2.55
C VAL A 158 24.35 5.57 2.77
N ASN A 159 24.25 4.39 3.42
CA ASN A 159 25.40 3.58 3.83
C ASN A 159 26.53 4.42 4.45
N GLU A 160 26.20 5.19 5.50
CA GLU A 160 27.14 6.05 6.25
C GLU A 160 27.73 7.24 5.44
N LYS A 161 27.36 7.40 4.17
CA LYS A 161 27.78 8.54 3.34
C LYS A 161 26.71 9.61 3.30
N ILE A 162 27.09 10.83 3.67
CA ILE A 162 26.20 11.99 3.63
C ILE A 162 25.79 12.26 2.19
N VAL A 163 24.49 12.26 1.92
CA VAL A 163 23.93 12.68 0.62
C VAL A 163 23.78 14.20 0.62
N TYR A 164 23.04 14.72 1.61
CA TYR A 164 22.89 16.15 1.83
C TYR A 164 22.39 16.44 3.24
N GLU A 165 22.45 17.71 3.60
CA GLU A 165 21.69 18.30 4.69
C GLU A 165 20.83 19.42 4.11
N GLN A 166 19.53 19.45 4.44
CA GLN A 166 18.62 20.42 3.84
C GLN A 166 17.51 20.87 4.78
N ARG A 167 16.80 21.91 4.34
CA ARG A 167 15.58 22.42 4.96
C ARG A 167 14.40 22.25 3.99
N SER A 168 13.35 21.58 4.44
CA SER A 168 12.15 21.29 3.65
C SER A 168 10.96 21.04 4.59
N ASP A 169 9.73 21.01 4.05
CA ASP A 169 8.54 20.66 4.84
C ASP A 169 8.61 19.20 5.33
N GLY A 170 9.34 18.36 4.60
CA GLY A 170 9.49 16.95 4.91
C GLY A 170 10.33 16.18 3.90
N LEU A 171 10.36 14.86 4.07
CA LEU A 171 11.00 13.87 3.22
C LEU A 171 10.08 12.67 3.08
N ILE A 172 9.91 12.19 1.86
CA ILE A 172 9.17 10.97 1.52
C ILE A 172 10.19 9.93 1.06
N ILE A 173 10.11 8.71 1.60
CA ILE A 173 10.83 7.55 1.11
C ILE A 173 9.78 6.53 0.71
N ALA A 174 9.61 6.33 -0.60
CA ALA A 174 8.55 5.51 -1.16
C ALA A 174 9.10 4.23 -1.81
N THR A 175 8.33 3.16 -1.66
CA THR A 175 8.49 1.92 -2.41
C THR A 175 8.03 2.12 -3.86
N PRO A 176 8.27 1.16 -4.77
CA PRO A 176 7.67 1.16 -6.10
C PRO A 176 6.15 1.23 -6.06
N THR A 177 5.53 0.54 -5.10
CA THR A 177 4.07 0.57 -4.90
C THR A 177 3.60 1.96 -4.47
N GLY A 178 4.35 2.64 -3.60
CA GLY A 178 4.06 4.00 -3.18
C GLY A 178 4.33 5.07 -4.25
N SER A 179 5.00 4.72 -5.35
CA SER A 179 5.31 5.67 -6.44
C SER A 179 4.06 6.27 -7.10
N THR A 180 2.92 5.58 -7.01
CA THR A 180 1.61 6.02 -7.51
C THR A 180 0.70 6.58 -6.42
N ALA A 181 1.20 6.68 -5.18
CA ALA A 181 0.48 7.21 -4.02
C ALA A 181 0.91 8.65 -3.70
N TYR A 182 1.33 8.94 -2.46
CA TYR A 182 1.68 10.29 -2.05
C TYR A 182 2.92 10.81 -2.79
N ALA A 183 3.87 9.92 -3.10
CA ALA A 183 5.06 10.26 -3.87
C ALA A 183 4.74 10.84 -5.26
N LEU A 184 3.71 10.33 -5.95
CA LEU A 184 3.28 10.86 -7.25
C LEU A 184 2.83 12.32 -7.14
N SER A 185 2.03 12.61 -6.11
CA SER A 185 1.49 13.95 -5.85
C SER A 185 2.59 14.94 -5.46
N ALA A 186 3.64 14.47 -4.81
CA ALA A 186 4.82 15.26 -4.47
C ALA A 186 5.84 15.40 -5.63
N GLY A 187 5.52 14.90 -6.83
CA GLY A 187 6.35 15.05 -8.04
C GLY A 187 7.40 13.95 -8.23
N GLY A 188 7.23 12.81 -7.56
CA GLY A 188 8.05 11.62 -7.78
C GLY A 188 7.72 10.91 -9.11
N PRO A 189 8.66 10.12 -9.65
CA PRO A 189 8.41 9.30 -10.84
C PRO A 189 7.53 8.10 -10.51
N ILE A 190 6.80 7.61 -11.51
CA ILE A 190 6.10 6.32 -11.44
C ILE A 190 7.14 5.21 -11.64
N ILE A 191 7.15 4.24 -10.73
CA ILE A 191 8.08 3.11 -10.73
C ILE A 191 7.26 1.84 -10.96
N HIS A 192 7.72 1.00 -11.89
CA HIS A 192 7.08 -0.30 -12.12
C HIS A 192 7.20 -1.18 -10.85
N PRO A 193 6.13 -1.83 -10.38
CA PRO A 193 6.14 -2.59 -9.12
C PRO A 193 7.19 -3.69 -9.01
N SER A 194 7.65 -4.22 -10.14
CA SER A 194 8.68 -5.27 -10.20
C SER A 194 10.12 -4.81 -9.93
N LEU A 195 10.35 -3.52 -9.69
CA LEU A 195 11.69 -2.97 -9.42
C LEU A 195 11.94 -2.89 -7.92
N ASP A 196 13.17 -3.12 -7.48
CA ASP A 196 13.52 -3.11 -6.05
C ASP A 196 14.31 -1.85 -5.67
N VAL A 197 13.59 -0.72 -5.59
CA VAL A 197 14.19 0.61 -5.40
C VAL A 197 13.47 1.46 -4.36
N TRP A 198 14.20 2.38 -3.75
CA TRP A 198 13.63 3.50 -2.98
C TRP A 198 13.55 4.75 -3.83
N THR A 199 12.40 5.42 -3.83
CA THR A 199 12.28 6.80 -4.30
C THR A 199 12.42 7.73 -3.10
N ILE A 200 13.47 8.56 -3.09
CA ILE A 200 13.70 9.55 -2.05
C ILE A 200 13.31 10.93 -2.58
N LEU A 201 12.32 11.55 -1.95
CA LEU A 201 11.64 12.74 -2.45
C LEU A 201 11.49 13.78 -1.34
N PRO A 202 12.21 14.91 -1.40
CA PRO A 202 12.03 16.00 -0.46
C PRO A 202 10.75 16.79 -0.74
N MET A 203 10.02 17.14 0.31
CA MET A 203 8.77 17.90 0.23
C MET A 203 9.06 19.40 0.30
N LEU A 204 8.85 20.13 -0.80
CA LEU A 204 9.03 21.58 -0.89
C LEU A 204 10.39 22.07 -0.32
N PRO A 205 11.53 21.56 -0.82
CA PRO A 205 12.85 21.94 -0.32
C PRO A 205 13.19 23.40 -0.63
N GLN A 206 13.86 24.07 0.31
CA GLN A 206 14.39 25.43 0.09
C GLN A 206 15.46 25.47 -1.00
N SER A 207 16.21 24.38 -1.17
CA SER A 207 17.27 24.29 -2.17
C SER A 207 16.71 24.07 -3.57
N LEU A 208 16.99 25.00 -4.48
CA LEU A 208 16.53 24.96 -5.88
C LEU A 208 17.13 23.81 -6.70
N SER A 209 18.27 23.26 -6.27
CA SER A 209 18.92 22.12 -6.91
C SER A 209 18.45 20.77 -6.36
N SER A 210 17.60 20.76 -5.33
CA SER A 210 17.09 19.52 -4.73
C SER A 210 16.17 18.80 -5.72
N ARG A 211 16.40 17.51 -5.91
CA ARG A 211 15.65 16.67 -6.86
C ARG A 211 15.32 15.33 -6.21
N PRO A 212 14.19 14.71 -6.59
CA PRO A 212 13.95 13.31 -6.27
C PRO A 212 15.06 12.45 -6.88
N PHE A 213 15.45 11.39 -6.20
CA PHE A 213 16.40 10.41 -6.72
C PHE A 213 16.05 9.00 -6.27
N ILE A 214 16.59 8.02 -6.98
CA ILE A 214 16.26 6.61 -6.81
C ILE A 214 17.54 5.86 -6.44
N ILE A 215 17.45 4.97 -5.46
CA ILE A 215 18.53 4.08 -5.04
C ILE A 215 18.02 2.64 -4.93
N SER A 216 18.93 1.66 -4.84
CA SER A 216 18.53 0.28 -4.56
C SER A 216 17.84 0.18 -3.19
N SER A 217 16.82 -0.68 -3.10
CA SER A 217 16.12 -0.96 -1.84
C SER A 217 16.98 -1.67 -0.78
N ASP A 218 18.12 -2.23 -1.19
CA ASP A 218 19.09 -2.88 -0.28
C ASP A 218 19.98 -1.88 0.47
N GLU A 219 19.98 -0.62 0.03
CA GLU A 219 20.74 0.46 0.65
C GLU A 219 20.09 0.88 1.98
N LYS A 220 20.92 1.13 3.00
CA LYS A 220 20.46 1.64 4.30
C LYS A 220 20.39 3.15 4.26
N VAL A 221 19.21 3.68 4.53
CA VAL A 221 18.97 5.12 4.58
C VAL A 221 18.87 5.55 6.05
N GLU A 222 19.60 6.60 6.42
CA GLU A 222 19.50 7.21 7.74
C GLU A 222 19.07 8.68 7.59
N VAL A 223 18.07 9.07 8.37
CA VAL A 223 17.60 10.46 8.47
C VAL A 223 17.83 10.96 9.88
N LYS A 224 18.70 11.96 10.03
CA LYS A 224 18.96 12.62 11.31
C LYS A 224 18.27 13.98 11.38
N LEU A 225 17.40 14.16 12.36
CA LEU A 225 16.66 15.40 12.57
C LEU A 225 17.43 16.37 13.46
N PHE A 226 17.48 17.66 13.13
CA PHE A 226 18.22 18.65 13.92
C PHE A 226 17.34 19.68 14.62
N GLU A 227 16.46 20.32 13.87
CA GLU A 227 15.60 21.39 14.36
C GLU A 227 14.44 21.59 13.39
N GLY A 228 13.38 22.21 13.88
CA GLY A 228 12.21 22.56 13.11
C GLY A 228 11.40 23.62 13.82
N PRO A 229 10.23 23.96 13.29
CA PRO A 229 9.45 25.08 13.78
C PRO A 229 8.60 24.74 15.00
N GLU A 230 8.18 23.48 15.11
CA GLU A 230 7.49 22.90 16.26
C GLU A 230 8.52 22.27 17.22
N GLU A 231 8.09 21.81 18.39
CA GLU A 231 8.97 21.10 19.34
C GLU A 231 9.43 19.73 18.83
N LYS A 232 8.66 19.12 17.93
CA LYS A 232 8.88 17.78 17.39
C LYS A 232 8.52 17.73 15.90
N ALA A 233 9.28 16.97 15.14
CA ALA A 233 8.86 16.52 13.83
C ALA A 233 7.85 15.37 13.98
N LYS A 234 7.36 14.86 12.85
CA LYS A 234 6.44 13.72 12.82
C LYS A 234 6.84 12.73 11.75
N ILE A 235 6.53 11.46 12.00
CA ILE A 235 6.65 10.38 11.02
C ILE A 235 5.30 9.69 10.84
N CYS A 236 4.98 9.40 9.59
CA CYS A 236 3.76 8.74 9.17
C CYS A 236 4.09 7.68 8.13
N VAL A 237 3.36 6.56 8.16
CA VAL A 237 3.57 5.45 7.22
C VAL A 237 2.24 5.04 6.61
N ASP A 238 2.18 5.00 5.27
CA ASP A 238 0.99 4.86 4.41
C ASP A 238 -0.19 5.78 4.81
N GLY A 239 0.10 7.04 5.19
CA GLY A 239 -0.93 8.04 5.48
C GLY A 239 -1.79 7.74 6.72
N GLN A 240 -1.19 7.12 7.73
CA GLN A 240 -1.86 6.68 8.96
C GLN A 240 -1.64 7.69 10.08
N ASN A 241 -1.60 7.24 11.34
CA ASN A 241 -1.40 8.15 12.46
C ASN A 241 0.05 8.65 12.49
N ASP A 242 0.19 9.96 12.64
CA ASP A 242 1.47 10.58 12.93
C ASP A 242 2.03 10.09 14.28
N ILE A 243 3.33 9.86 14.31
CA ILE A 243 4.10 9.60 15.52
C ILE A 243 5.07 10.76 15.73
N ASP A 244 5.05 11.33 16.93
CA ASP A 244 5.95 12.40 17.33
C ASP A 244 7.43 11.94 17.31
N LEU A 245 8.28 12.76 16.69
CA LEU A 245 9.73 12.57 16.64
C LEU A 245 10.47 13.76 17.25
N PRO A 246 11.12 13.59 18.42
CA PRO A 246 12.02 14.60 18.95
C PRO A 246 13.15 14.93 17.99
N PHE A 247 13.61 16.17 17.98
CA PHE A 247 14.86 16.50 17.29
C PHE A 247 16.06 15.82 17.93
N ASN A 248 17.12 15.64 17.14
CA ASN A 248 18.25 14.75 17.40
C ASN A 248 17.93 13.26 17.36
N THR A 249 16.72 12.88 16.92
CA THR A 249 16.41 11.47 16.59
C THR A 249 17.09 11.07 15.27
N GLU A 250 17.63 9.85 15.27
CA GLU A 250 18.10 9.15 14.08
C GLU A 250 17.05 8.11 13.68
N ILE A 251 16.70 8.11 12.40
CA ILE A 251 15.67 7.23 11.83
C ILE A 251 16.35 6.37 10.79
N MET A 252 16.36 5.06 11.03
CA MET A 252 16.88 4.08 10.09
C MET A 252 15.75 3.57 9.21
N ILE A 253 15.91 3.72 7.89
CA ILE A 253 14.94 3.26 6.89
C ILE A 253 15.55 2.09 6.12
N SER A 254 14.78 1.01 6.01
CA SER A 254 15.23 -0.23 5.36
C SER A 254 14.08 -1.03 4.76
N LYS A 255 14.43 -2.09 4.03
CA LYS A 255 13.46 -3.05 3.50
C LYS A 255 13.05 -4.03 4.60
N MET A 256 11.77 -4.33 4.71
CA MET A 256 11.29 -5.44 5.55
C MET A 256 11.78 -6.79 5.01
N ASN A 257 12.11 -7.72 5.89
CA ASN A 257 12.41 -9.11 5.50
C ASN A 257 11.16 -9.89 5.02
N LYS A 258 9.97 -9.32 5.24
CA LYS A 258 8.67 -9.88 4.82
C LYS A 258 8.15 -9.10 3.61
N THR A 259 7.47 -9.80 2.72
CA THR A 259 6.81 -9.24 1.54
C THR A 259 5.30 -9.45 1.63
N LEU A 260 4.55 -8.53 1.02
CA LEU A 260 3.11 -8.72 0.82
C LEU A 260 2.90 -9.55 -0.45
N LYS A 261 2.15 -10.65 -0.36
CA LYS A 261 1.80 -11.50 -1.50
C LYS A 261 0.48 -11.01 -2.09
N LEU A 262 0.51 -10.46 -3.30
CA LEU A 262 -0.68 -10.07 -4.05
C LEU A 262 -0.98 -11.09 -5.14
N VAL A 263 -2.25 -11.49 -5.24
CA VAL A 263 -2.74 -12.38 -6.28
C VAL A 263 -3.30 -11.55 -7.42
N HIS A 264 -2.77 -11.76 -8.61
CA HIS A 264 -3.16 -11.08 -9.83
C HIS A 264 -3.68 -12.07 -10.88
N PRO A 265 -4.65 -11.66 -11.73
CA PRO A 265 -4.91 -12.36 -13.00
C PRO A 265 -3.61 -12.50 -13.81
N LYS A 266 -3.47 -13.56 -14.62
CA LYS A 266 -2.25 -13.78 -15.44
C LYS A 266 -1.98 -12.66 -16.46
N ASP A 267 -3.04 -11.99 -16.89
CA ASP A 267 -3.05 -10.91 -17.85
C ASP A 267 -3.05 -9.52 -17.19
N ASN A 268 -2.69 -9.42 -15.89
CA ASN A 268 -2.61 -8.15 -15.20
C ASN A 268 -1.62 -7.19 -15.92
N ASP A 269 -2.08 -5.97 -16.20
CA ASP A 269 -1.32 -4.92 -16.88
C ASP A 269 -1.24 -3.68 -16.00
N PHE A 270 -0.08 -3.45 -15.37
CA PHE A 270 0.19 -2.24 -14.59
C PHE A 270 -0.07 -0.96 -15.41
N PHE A 271 0.22 -0.96 -16.71
CA PHE A 271 0.01 0.20 -17.55
C PHE A 271 -1.47 0.41 -17.90
N GLU A 272 -2.33 -0.60 -17.78
CA GLU A 272 -3.79 -0.42 -17.84
C GLU A 272 -4.24 0.48 -16.69
N ALA A 273 -3.79 0.20 -15.47
CA ALA A 273 -4.07 1.05 -14.32
C ALA A 273 -3.57 2.49 -14.54
N CYS A 274 -2.37 2.68 -15.11
CA CYS A 274 -1.88 4.01 -15.48
C CYS A 274 -2.80 4.70 -16.51
N ARG A 275 -3.24 3.99 -17.55
CA ARG A 275 -4.16 4.55 -18.57
C ARG A 275 -5.48 5.00 -17.96
N GLU A 276 -6.06 4.19 -17.09
CA GLU A 276 -7.35 4.48 -16.47
C GLU A 276 -7.27 5.56 -15.40
N LYS A 277 -6.24 5.55 -14.55
CA LYS A 277 -6.11 6.49 -13.43
C LYS A 277 -5.50 7.82 -13.81
N LEU A 278 -4.54 7.82 -14.73
CA LEU A 278 -3.76 9.01 -15.09
C LEU A 278 -4.20 9.60 -16.43
N GLY A 279 -5.19 9.00 -17.09
CA GLY A 279 -5.73 9.48 -18.37
C GLY A 279 -4.76 9.33 -19.53
N TRP A 280 -3.80 8.39 -19.48
CA TRP A 280 -2.84 8.20 -20.57
C TRP A 280 -3.48 7.66 -21.86
N SER A 281 -4.72 7.18 -21.79
CA SER A 281 -5.52 6.74 -22.93
C SER A 281 -6.40 7.83 -23.55
N LEU A 282 -6.33 9.08 -23.06
CA LEU A 282 -7.11 10.18 -23.63
C LEU A 282 -6.71 10.42 -25.09
N ASP A 283 -7.71 10.41 -25.99
CA ASP A 283 -7.53 10.62 -27.43
C ASP A 283 -6.92 12.00 -27.70
N ILE A 284 -5.63 12.03 -28.03
CA ILE A 284 -4.86 13.24 -28.33
C ILE A 284 -5.19 13.85 -29.70
N SER A 285 -6.04 13.19 -30.52
CA SER A 285 -6.34 13.61 -31.88
C SER A 285 -7.56 14.55 -32.01
N LYS A 286 -8.39 14.67 -30.97
CA LYS A 286 -9.53 15.61 -30.96
C LYS A 286 -9.17 16.90 -30.22
N LYS A 287 -8.77 17.92 -31.00
CA LYS A 287 -8.80 19.34 -30.62
C LYS A 287 -10.07 19.99 -31.13
#